data_AF-A0A5K1D3T5-F1
#
_entry.id   AF-A0A5K1D3T5-F1
#
_cell.length_a   1.000
_cell.length_b   1.000
_cell.length_c   1.000
_cell.angle_alpha   90.00
_cell.angle_beta   90.00
_cell.angle_gamma   90.00
#
_symmetry.space_group_name_H-M   'P 1'
#
loop_
_entity.id
_entity.type
_entity.pdbx_description
1 polymer ?
#
loop_
_entity_poly.entity_id
_entity_poly.type
_entity_poly.pdbx_seq_one_letter_code
_entity_poly.pdbx_strand_id
1 'polypeptide(L)'
;FWSEGNVLEFIDPILRSTSSVNEVERCMHMGFFCIQEDAATRPTMSAVVLMLGNSSLALPVPKAPAYSQIISTCAQSNPQLSSLPIASPTP
;
A
#
# COMPACT_ATOMS: atom_id res chain seq x y z
N PHE A 1 -5.77 6.46 3.14
CA PHE A 1 -5.14 5.29 3.78
C PHE A 1 -3.65 5.17 3.46
N TRP A 2 -3.23 4.86 2.23
CA TRP A 2 -1.80 4.61 1.93
C TRP A 2 -0.93 5.87 1.80
N SER A 3 -1.52 7.02 1.44
CA SER A 3 -0.82 8.32 1.26
C SER A 3 -1.02 9.30 2.42
N GLU A 4 -1.75 8.90 3.46
CA GLU A 4 -2.14 9.77 4.59
C GLU A 4 -1.08 9.79 5.71
N GLY A 5 0.08 9.17 5.49
CA GLY A 5 1.21 9.20 6.44
C GLY A 5 1.02 8.32 7.68
N ASN A 6 -0.08 7.57 7.81
CA ASN A 6 -0.30 6.68 8.95
C ASN A 6 0.25 5.27 8.73
N VAL A 7 1.56 5.18 8.46
CA VAL A 7 2.28 3.91 8.23
C VAL A 7 2.11 2.94 9.39
N LEU A 8 2.02 3.46 10.62
CA LEU A 8 1.90 2.67 11.86
C LEU A 8 0.60 1.87 11.96
N GLU A 9 -0.48 2.36 11.36
CA GLU A 9 -1.76 1.64 11.30
C GLU A 9 -1.67 0.40 10.42
N PHE A 10 -0.74 0.38 9.46
CA PHE A 10 -0.51 -0.73 8.54
C PHE A 10 0.38 -1.84 9.13
N ILE A 11 1.11 -1.55 10.21
CA ILE A 11 2.04 -2.50 10.82
C ILE A 11 1.26 -3.49 11.68
N ASP A 12 1.46 -4.78 11.40
CA ASP A 12 1.02 -5.87 12.25
C ASP A 12 1.47 -5.62 13.71
N PRO A 13 0.57 -5.69 14.71
CA PRO A 13 0.91 -5.39 16.10
C PRO A 13 2.16 -6.11 16.63
N ILE A 14 2.44 -7.32 16.15
CA ILE A 14 3.62 -8.12 16.55
C ILE A 14 4.91 -7.47 16.04
N LEU A 15 4.87 -6.83 14.87
CA LEU A 15 6.04 -6.23 14.22
C LEU A 15 6.28 -4.77 14.65
N ARG A 16 5.33 -4.13 15.36
CA ARG A 16 5.42 -2.72 15.76
C ARG A 16 6.61 -2.40 16.67
N SER A 17 7.00 -3.33 17.55
CA SER A 17 8.09 -3.11 18.49
C SER A 17 9.47 -3.39 17.91
N THR A 18 9.54 -4.15 16.81
CA THR A 18 10.80 -4.61 16.20
C THR A 18 11.16 -3.88 14.92
N SER A 19 10.22 -3.14 14.32
CA SER A 19 10.40 -2.49 13.02
C SER A 19 10.55 -0.99 13.17
N SER A 20 11.50 -0.39 12.44
CA SER A 20 11.53 1.07 12.33
C SER A 20 10.44 1.56 11.37
N VAL A 21 9.91 2.77 11.63
CA VAL A 21 8.89 3.40 10.76
C VAL A 21 9.42 3.53 9.33
N ASN A 22 10.68 3.87 9.17
CA ASN A 22 11.34 4.02 7.87
C ASN A 22 11.42 2.69 7.10
N GLU A 23 11.73 1.57 7.77
CA GLU A 23 11.73 0.25 7.13
C GLU A 23 10.34 -0.16 6.68
N VAL A 24 9.33 0.10 7.51
CA VAL A 24 7.95 -0.23 7.15
C VAL A 24 7.49 0.62 5.97
N GLU A 25 7.69 1.93 6.01
CA GLU A 25 7.30 2.83 4.91
C GLU A 25 7.98 2.40 3.60
N ARG A 26 9.26 2.01 3.68
CA ARG A 26 10.01 1.49 2.54
C ARG A 26 9.43 0.18 2.01
N CYS A 27 9.15 -0.78 2.89
CA CYS A 27 8.53 -2.05 2.54
C CYS A 27 7.16 -1.84 1.89
N MET A 28 6.38 -0.90 2.41
CA MET A 28 5.09 -0.51 1.86
C MET A 28 5.24 0.06 0.45
N HIS A 29 6.13 1.04 0.25
CA HIS A 29 6.40 1.63 -1.07
C HIS A 29 6.85 0.58 -2.08
N MET A 30 7.76 -0.32 -1.71
CA MET A 30 8.20 -1.42 -2.59
C MET A 30 7.07 -2.40 -2.91
N GLY A 31 6.24 -2.75 -1.93
CA GLY A 31 5.05 -3.57 -2.12
C GLY A 31 4.13 -2.98 -3.19
N PHE A 32 3.87 -1.67 -3.11
CA PHE A 32 3.09 -0.96 -4.12
C PHE A 32 3.73 -0.95 -5.51
N PHE A 33 5.04 -0.74 -5.60
CA PHE A 33 5.77 -0.81 -6.88
C PHE A 33 5.67 -2.19 -7.54
N CYS A 34 5.65 -3.28 -6.74
CA CYS A 34 5.57 -4.65 -7.27
C CYS A 34 4.19 -5.01 -7.83
N ILE A 35 3.12 -4.38 -7.35
CA ILE A 35 1.74 -4.68 -7.73
C ILE A 35 1.14 -3.64 -8.69
N GLN A 36 1.97 -2.75 -9.25
CA GLN A 36 1.48 -1.80 -10.26
C GLN A 36 0.93 -2.54 -11.47
N GLU A 37 -0.15 -2.00 -12.03
CA GLU A 37 -0.81 -2.56 -13.22
C GLU A 37 0.13 -2.52 -14.42
N ASP A 38 0.79 -1.38 -14.65
CA ASP A 38 1.79 -1.22 -15.69
C ASP A 38 3.08 -1.97 -15.32
N ALA A 39 3.37 -3.04 -16.06
CA ALA A 39 4.57 -3.84 -15.90
C ALA A 39 5.86 -3.04 -16.06
N ALA A 40 5.87 -1.96 -16.86
CA ALA A 40 7.04 -1.10 -17.03
C ALA A 40 7.38 -0.29 -15.77
N THR A 41 6.41 -0.12 -14.86
CA THR A 41 6.61 0.58 -13.58
C THR A 41 7.01 -0.35 -12.45
N ARG A 42 7.02 -1.68 -12.67
CA ARG A 42 7.47 -2.65 -11.68
C ARG A 42 9.00 -2.66 -11.60
N PRO A 43 9.57 -2.67 -10.39
CA PRO A 43 11.02 -2.68 -10.21
C PRO A 43 11.57 -4.05 -10.60
N THR A 44 12.77 -4.06 -11.17
CA THR A 44 13.50 -5.32 -11.39
C THR A 44 13.92 -5.92 -10.05
N MET A 45 14.12 -7.24 -9.97
CA MET A 45 14.62 -7.88 -8.74
C MET A 45 15.96 -7.29 -8.28
N SER A 46 16.83 -6.87 -9.20
CA SER A 46 18.08 -6.18 -8.87
C SER A 46 17.83 -4.81 -8.23
N ALA A 47 16.85 -4.05 -8.71
CA ALA A 47 16.44 -2.79 -8.11
C ALA A 47 15.87 -3.02 -6.71
N VAL A 48 15.03 -4.05 -6.52
CA VAL A 48 14.48 -4.41 -5.21
C VAL A 48 15.58 -4.73 -4.21
N VAL A 49 16.57 -5.56 -4.57
CA VAL A 49 17.71 -5.89 -3.70
C VAL A 49 18.52 -4.64 -3.35
N LEU A 50 18.80 -3.78 -4.32
CA LEU A 50 19.50 -2.51 -4.09
C LEU A 50 18.72 -1.59 -3.15
N MET A 51 17.40 -1.50 -3.34
CA MET A 51 16.53 -0.69 -2.49
C MET A 51 16.49 -1.25 -1.08
N LEU A 52 16.39 -2.57 -0.88
CA LEU A 52 16.44 -3.20 0.44
C LEU A 52 17.79 -3.00 1.14
N GLY A 53 18.90 -3.13 0.41
CA GLY A 53 20.24 -3.02 0.96
C GLY A 53 20.73 -1.60 1.23
N ASN A 54 20.02 -0.57 0.75
CA ASN A 54 20.40 0.83 0.90
C ASN A 54 19.30 1.66 1.56
N SER A 55 19.29 1.69 2.88
CA SER A 55 18.31 2.42 3.70
C SER A 55 18.31 3.94 3.47
N SER A 56 19.39 4.51 2.91
CA SER A 56 19.51 5.95 2.63
C SER A 56 18.97 6.35 1.26
N LEU A 57 18.65 5.39 0.38
CA LEU A 57 18.10 5.67 -0.93
C LEU A 57 16.63 6.12 -0.81
N ALA A 58 16.33 7.36 -1.19
CA ALA A 58 14.95 7.86 -1.23
C ALA A 58 14.17 7.16 -2.35
N LEU A 59 13.04 6.54 -2.00
CA LEU A 59 12.13 5.93 -2.97
C LEU A 59 11.08 6.95 -3.41
N PRO A 60 10.75 7.04 -4.70
CA PRO A 60 9.62 7.84 -5.14
C PRO A 60 8.31 7.29 -4.57
N VAL A 61 7.33 8.16 -4.37
CA VAL A 61 6.00 7.75 -3.88
C VAL A 61 5.31 6.93 -4.98
N PRO A 62 4.89 5.68 -4.69
CA PRO A 62 4.20 4.85 -5.68
C PRO A 62 2.84 5.44 -6.04
N LYS A 63 2.30 5.08 -7.20
CA LYS A 63 0.90 5.40 -7.53
C LYS A 63 -0.06 4.48 -6.76
N ALA A 64 -1.28 4.96 -6.53
CA ALA A 64 -2.34 4.15 -5.95
C ALA A 64 -2.55 2.87 -6.79
N PRO A 65 -2.83 1.71 -6.16
CA PRO A 65 -3.17 0.50 -6.89
C PRO A 65 -4.36 0.72 -7.81
N ALA A 66 -4.35 0.09 -8.98
CA ALA A 66 -5.46 0.14 -9.94
C ALA A 66 -6.80 -0.31 -9.32
N TYR A 67 -6.76 -1.23 -8.33
CA TYR A 67 -7.96 -1.70 -7.63
C TYR A 67 -8.71 -0.60 -6.86
N SER A 68 -8.04 0.49 -6.47
CA SER A 68 -8.69 1.65 -5.86
C SER A 68 -9.77 2.27 -6.76
N GLN A 69 -9.66 2.10 -8.09
CA GLN A 69 -10.63 2.60 -9.06
C GLN A 69 -11.86 1.69 -9.19
N ILE A 70 -11.68 0.38 -9.00
CA ILE A 70 -12.75 -0.63 -9.17
C ILE A 70 -13.81 -0.51 -8.06
N ILE A 71 -13.41 -0.21 -6.82
CA ILE A 71 -14.37 0.01 -5.72
C ILE A 71 -15.27 1.23 -5.99
N SER A 72 -14.74 2.27 -6.64
CA SER A 72 -15.55 3.45 -6.99
C SER A 72 -16.60 3.14 -8.05
N THR A 73 -16.33 2.22 -8.98
CA THR A 73 -17.25 1.87 -10.06
C THR A 73 -18.35 0.91 -9.62
N CYS A 74 -18.06 -0.03 -8.71
CA CYS A 74 -19.08 -0.92 -8.16
C CYS A 74 -19.99 -0.23 -7.12
N ALA A 75 -19.52 0.83 -6.45
CA ALA A 75 -20.36 1.67 -5.58
C ALA A 75 -21.39 2.53 -6.37
N GLN A 76 -21.12 2.82 -7.64
CA GLN A 76 -21.97 3.68 -8.47
C GLN A 76 -22.95 2.91 -9.38
N SER A 77 -22.75 1.60 -9.55
CA SER A 77 -23.60 0.78 -10.43
C SER A 77 -24.76 0.08 -9.70
N ASN A 78 -24.91 0.28 -8.38
CA ASN A 78 -26.05 -0.26 -7.65
C ASN A 78 -26.57 0.71 -6.55
N PRO A 79 -27.69 1.42 -6.78
CA PRO A 79 -28.29 2.32 -5.79
C PRO A 79 -28.83 1.61 -4.53
N GLN A 80 -28.79 0.27 -4.47
CA GLN A 80 -29.17 -0.52 -3.29
C GLN A 80 -27.98 -0.85 -2.35
N LEU A 81 -26.73 -0.55 -2.74
CA LEU A 81 -25.55 -0.79 -1.90
C LEU A 81 -25.04 0.47 -1.17
N SER A 82 -25.77 1.59 -1.25
CA SER A 82 -25.46 2.82 -0.52
C SER A 82 -26.03 2.84 0.90
N SER A 83 -26.87 1.86 1.26
CA SER A 83 -27.59 1.79 2.53
C SER A 83 -27.11 0.69 3.48
N LEU A 84 -26.16 -0.14 3.07
CA LEU A 84 -25.57 -1.13 3.98
C LEU A 84 -24.58 -0.43 4.92
N PRO A 85 -24.71 -0.60 6.25
CA PRO A 85 -23.71 -0.09 7.17
C PRO A 85 -22.37 -0.71 6.80
N ILE A 86 -21.34 0.13 6.65
CA ILE A 86 -19.96 -0.31 6.58
C ILE A 86 -19.72 -1.14 7.84
N ALA A 87 -19.66 -2.47 7.69
CA ALA A 87 -19.34 -3.34 8.80
C ALA A 87 -17.90 -2.99 9.22
N SER A 88 -17.76 -2.38 10.39
CA SER A 88 -16.46 -2.22 11.04
C SER A 88 -15.83 -3.62 11.19
N PRO A 89 -14.55 -3.81 10.87
CA PRO A 89 -13.88 -5.07 11.15
C PRO A 89 -13.94 -5.29 12.65
N THR A 90 -14.65 -6.33 13.08
CA THR A 90 -14.65 -6.79 14.47
C THR A 90 -13.23 -7.19 14.88
N PRO A 91 -12.85 -6.96 16.15
CA PRO A 91 -11.48 -7.13 16.64
C PRO A 91 -10.98 -8.58 16.57
#